data_AF-A0A7X8L7L4-F1
#
_entry.id   AF-A0A7X8L7L4-F1
#
_cell.length_a   1.000
_cell.length_b   1.000
_cell.length_c   1.000
_cell.angle_alpha   90.00
_cell.angle_beta   90.00
_cell.angle_gamma   90.00
#
_symmetry.space_group_name_H-M   'P 1'
#
loop_
_entity.id
_entity.type
_entity.pdbx_description
1 polymer ?
#
loop_
_entity_poly.entity_id
_entity_poly.type
_entity_poly.pdbx_seq_one_letter_code
_entity_poly.pdbx_strand_id
1 'polypeptide(L)'
;MFKQYRRKQIAELRPIEQSDLEQFEQHKMLVAHKTSDNWIPVSISDADLKTGSPKIGDMVARNPKNHLDQWLIAKQYFEDNFEPI
;
A
#
# COMPACT_ATOMS: atom_id res chain seq x y z
N MET A 1 -1.93 -8.64 -30.12
CA MET A 1 -0.84 -7.63 -30.11
C MET A 1 -1.04 -6.73 -28.90
N PHE A 2 0.01 -6.48 -28.11
CA PHE A 2 -0.06 -5.62 -26.92
C PHE A 2 -0.01 -4.13 -27.30
N LYS A 3 -0.65 -3.25 -26.51
CA LYS A 3 -0.60 -1.78 -26.66
C LYS A 3 -0.06 -1.18 -25.37
N GLN A 4 0.81 -0.18 -25.49
CA GLN A 4 1.42 0.50 -24.35
C GLN A 4 0.60 1.74 -23.96
N TYR A 5 0.43 1.96 -22.65
CA TYR A 5 -0.30 3.10 -22.09
C TYR A 5 0.52 3.72 -20.97
N ARG A 6 0.49 5.06 -20.85
CA ARG A 6 1.01 5.77 -19.68
C ARG A 6 -0.10 5.90 -18.64
N ARG A 7 0.26 5.83 -17.36
CA ARG A 7 -0.66 6.21 -16.27
C ARG A 7 -0.99 7.69 -16.41
N LYS A 8 -2.28 8.03 -16.29
CA LYS A 8 -2.74 9.43 -16.32
C LYS A 8 -2.56 10.15 -14.99
N GLN A 9 -2.42 9.40 -13.90
CA GLN A 9 -2.37 9.92 -12.54
C GLN A 9 -1.05 9.51 -11.89
N ILE A 10 -0.53 10.41 -11.06
CA ILE A 10 0.61 10.15 -10.18
C ILE A 10 0.14 9.21 -9.07
N ALA A 11 1.01 8.28 -8.67
CA ALA A 11 0.75 7.40 -7.54
C ALA A 11 0.98 8.14 -6.22
N GLU A 12 0.04 8.04 -5.28
CA GLU A 12 0.23 8.49 -3.90
C GLU A 12 0.69 7.31 -3.06
N LEU A 13 1.87 7.45 -2.44
CA LEU A 13 2.54 6.39 -1.70
C LEU A 13 3.08 6.93 -0.37
N ARG A 14 3.00 6.12 0.67
CA ARG A 14 3.75 6.35 1.92
C ARG A 14 4.44 5.07 2.38
N PRO A 15 5.58 5.15 3.08
CA PRO A 15 6.20 3.96 3.67
C PRO A 15 5.30 3.36 4.75
N ILE A 16 5.41 2.04 4.93
CA ILE A 16 4.93 1.37 6.12
C ILE A 16 5.79 1.79 7.32
N GLU A 17 5.12 2.16 8.41
CA GLU A 17 5.74 2.52 9.67
C GLU A 17 5.63 1.39 10.70
N GLN A 18 6.45 1.47 11.75
CA GLN A 18 6.44 0.48 12.83
C GLN A 18 5.06 0.37 13.50
N SER A 19 4.37 1.51 13.66
CA SER A 19 3.02 1.58 14.22
C SER A 19 1.96 0.85 13.38
N ASP A 20 2.15 0.78 12.06
CA ASP A 20 1.28 0.02 11.15
C ASP A 20 1.45 -1.49 11.40
N LEU A 21 2.70 -1.95 11.59
CA LEU A 21 3.03 -3.36 11.84
C LEU A 21 2.50 -3.84 13.19
N GLU A 22 2.66 -3.02 14.23
CA GLU A 22 2.12 -3.33 15.57
C GLU A 22 0.60 -3.49 15.54
N GLN A 23 -0.10 -2.60 14.83
CA GLN A 23 -1.55 -2.70 14.63
C GLN A 23 -1.93 -3.95 13.82
N PHE A 24 -1.17 -4.26 12.77
CA PHE A 24 -1.38 -5.44 11.95
C PHE A 24 -1.22 -6.73 12.76
N GLU A 25 -0.22 -6.83 13.63
CA GLU A 25 -0.02 -8.01 14.46
C GLU A 25 -1.17 -8.24 15.44
N GLN A 26 -1.70 -7.15 16.01
CA GLN A 26 -2.80 -7.20 16.98
C GLN A 26 -4.14 -7.57 16.32
N HIS A 27 -4.44 -7.02 15.14
CA HIS A 27 -5.78 -7.08 14.56
C HIS A 27 -5.85 -7.92 13.28
N LYS A 28 -4.70 -8.36 12.76
CA LYS A 28 -4.54 -9.01 11.45
C LYS A 28 -5.15 -8.19 10.30
N MET A 29 -5.19 -6.88 10.48
CA MET A 29 -5.73 -5.90 9.54
C MET A 29 -4.80 -4.69 9.50
N LEU A 30 -4.31 -4.38 8.31
CA LEU A 30 -3.44 -3.22 8.10
C LEU A 30 -4.33 -2.01 7.87
N VAL A 31 -4.15 -0.97 8.69
CA VAL A 31 -4.94 0.26 8.61
C VAL A 31 -3.99 1.44 8.56
N ALA A 32 -3.84 1.99 7.36
CA ALA A 32 -2.86 3.02 7.10
C ALA A 32 -3.41 4.45 7.20
N HIS A 33 -4.73 4.60 7.15
CA HIS A 33 -5.41 5.89 7.28
C HIS A 33 -6.67 5.74 8.12
N LYS A 34 -6.84 6.65 9.07
CA LYS A 34 -8.04 6.75 9.91
C LYS A 34 -8.79 8.02 9.54
N THR A 35 -10.08 7.91 9.34
CA THR A 35 -11.00 9.06 9.27
C THR A 35 -11.62 9.29 10.65
N SER A 36 -12.41 10.36 10.81
CA SER A 36 -13.14 10.63 12.06
C SER A 36 -13.96 9.43 12.53
N ASP A 37 -14.52 8.69 11.59
CA ASP A 37 -15.55 7.68 11.88
C ASP A 37 -15.16 6.26 11.44
N ASN A 38 -14.11 6.10 10.61
CA ASN A 38 -13.77 4.80 10.01
C ASN A 38 -12.27 4.52 9.88
N TRP A 39 -11.95 3.24 10.01
CA TRP A 39 -10.65 2.66 9.72
C TRP A 39 -10.64 2.23 8.25
N ILE A 40 -9.66 2.69 7.47
CA ILE A 40 -9.57 2.31 6.07
C ILE A 40 -8.59 1.13 5.96
N PRO A 41 -9.08 -0.08 5.64
CA PRO A 41 -8.20 -1.24 5.48
C PRO A 41 -7.35 -1.09 4.23
N VAL A 42 -6.10 -1.54 4.33
CA VAL A 42 -5.20 -1.68 3.19
C VAL A 42 -5.34 -3.10 2.66
N SER A 43 -5.60 -3.23 1.36
CA SER A 43 -5.65 -4.52 0.68
C SER A 43 -4.25 -5.12 0.61
N ILE A 44 -4.10 -6.36 1.08
CA ILE A 44 -2.85 -7.13 1.00
C ILE A 44 -3.18 -8.41 0.23
N SER A 45 -2.35 -8.78 -0.76
CA SER A 45 -2.55 -10.02 -1.49
C SER A 45 -2.02 -11.23 -0.71
N ASP A 46 -2.55 -12.43 -1.00
CA ASP A 46 -2.02 -13.68 -0.43
C ASP A 46 -0.54 -13.91 -0.77
N ALA A 47 -0.09 -13.43 -1.93
CA ALA A 47 1.31 -13.54 -2.34
C ALA A 47 2.20 -12.68 -1.44
N ASP A 48 1.78 -11.43 -1.17
CA ASP A 48 2.52 -10.53 -0.28
C ASP A 48 2.64 -11.13 1.13
N LEU A 49 1.52 -11.64 1.68
CA LEU A 49 1.50 -12.33 2.98
C LEU A 49 2.49 -13.50 3.02
N LYS A 50 2.53 -14.33 1.98
CA LYS A 50 3.47 -15.47 1.88
C LYS A 50 4.93 -15.05 1.84
N THR A 51 5.22 -13.83 1.36
CA THR A 51 6.58 -13.26 1.33
C THR A 51 6.91 -12.42 2.56
N GLY A 52 6.08 -12.48 3.60
CA GLY A 52 6.31 -11.84 4.89
C GLY A 52 5.97 -10.35 4.92
N SER A 53 5.13 -9.87 4.00
CA SER A 53 4.55 -8.53 4.09
C SER A 53 3.26 -8.53 4.93
N PRO A 54 2.86 -7.40 5.54
CA PRO A 54 3.53 -6.10 5.51
C PRO A 54 4.83 -6.10 6.32
N LYS A 55 5.84 -5.35 5.84
CA LYS A 55 7.12 -5.15 6.53
C LYS A 55 7.70 -3.76 6.24
N ILE A 56 8.70 -3.35 7.02
CA ILE A 56 9.41 -2.09 6.80
C ILE A 56 10.04 -2.06 5.41
N GLY A 57 9.84 -0.94 4.71
CA GLY A 57 10.24 -0.72 3.33
C GLY A 57 9.16 -1.06 2.30
N ASP A 58 8.11 -1.79 2.68
CA ASP A 58 6.88 -1.81 1.88
C ASP A 58 6.22 -0.42 1.91
N MET A 59 5.36 -0.18 0.93
CA MET A 59 4.61 1.05 0.79
C MET A 59 3.10 0.77 0.88
N VAL A 60 2.36 1.78 1.31
CA VAL A 60 0.92 1.85 1.15
C VAL A 60 0.62 2.80 0.00
N ALA A 61 -0.08 2.30 -1.00
CA ALA A 61 -0.63 3.09 -2.07
C ALA A 61 -2.08 3.47 -1.81
N ARG A 62 -2.46 4.64 -2.28
CA ARG A 62 -3.84 5.13 -2.23
C ARG A 62 -4.29 5.63 -3.59
N ASN A 63 -5.53 5.33 -3.94
CA ASN A 63 -6.16 5.88 -5.13
C ASN A 63 -6.49 7.37 -4.91
N PRO A 64 -5.92 8.32 -5.67
CA PRO A 64 -6.15 9.76 -5.48
C PRO A 64 -7.59 10.21 -5.78
N LYS A 65 -8.39 9.38 -6.44
CA LYS A 65 -9.82 9.64 -6.67
C LYS A 65 -10.74 9.00 -5.63
N ASN A 66 -10.24 7.98 -4.93
CA ASN A 66 -10.99 7.27 -3.91
C ASN A 66 -10.05 6.91 -2.76
N HIS A 67 -9.97 7.77 -1.76
CA HIS A 67 -9.05 7.57 -0.63
C HIS A 67 -9.37 6.34 0.24
N LEU A 68 -10.54 5.71 0.04
CA LEU A 68 -10.91 4.44 0.68
C LEU A 68 -10.25 3.23 0.02
N ASP A 69 -9.74 3.38 -1.20
CA ASP A 69 -9.07 2.34 -1.97
C ASP A 69 -7.55 2.42 -1.74
N GLN A 70 -7.06 1.49 -0.91
CA GLN A 70 -5.67 1.41 -0.49
C GLN A 70 -5.15 -0.02 -0.66
N TRP A 71 -3.90 -0.14 -1.11
CA TRP A 71 -3.25 -1.44 -1.29
C TRP A 71 -1.77 -1.38 -0.91
N LEU A 72 -1.26 -2.53 -0.48
CA LEU A 72 0.17 -2.73 -0.22
C LEU A 72 0.94 -2.76 -1.54
N ILE A 73 2.11 -2.13 -1.55
CA ILE A 73 3.14 -2.36 -2.57
C ILE A 73 4.38 -2.88 -1.86
N ALA A 74 4.80 -4.10 -2.21
CA ALA A 74 6.02 -4.68 -1.69
C ALA A 74 7.25 -3.82 -2.03
N LYS A 75 8.22 -3.75 -1.10
CA LYS A 75 9.44 -2.95 -1.23
C LYS A 75 10.11 -3.07 -2.61
N GLN A 76 10.35 -4.31 -3.06
CA GLN A 76 11.05 -4.56 -4.32
C GLN A 76 10.30 -3.97 -5.52
N TYR A 77 8.97 -4.15 -5.57
CA TYR A 77 8.16 -3.58 -6.63
C TYR A 77 8.18 -2.05 -6.60
N PHE A 78 8.19 -1.46 -5.40
CA PHE A 78 8.33 -0.02 -5.26
C PHE A 78 9.67 0.49 -5.83
N GLU A 79 10.79 -0.10 -5.39
CA GLU A 79 12.14 0.29 -5.84
C GLU A 79 12.34 0.10 -7.35
N ASP A 80 11.74 -0.94 -7.94
CA ASP A 80 11.88 -1.25 -9.36
C ASP A 80 11.02 -0.35 -10.28
N ASN A 81 9.96 0.29 -9.77
CA ASN A 81 8.91 0.91 -10.61
C ASN A 81 8.59 2.37 -10.29
N PHE A 82 9.12 2.95 -9.21
CA PHE A 82 8.75 4.29 -8.76
C PHE A 82 9.97 5.15 -8.46
N GLU A 83 9.85 6.43 -8.80
CA GLU A 83 10.82 7.47 -8.50
C GLU A 83 10.09 8.68 -7.89
N PRO A 84 10.74 9.45 -7.00
CA PRO A 84 10.18 10.71 -6.52
C PRO A 84 10.02 11.71 -7.68
N ILE A 85 9.02 12.59 -7.56
CA ILE A 85 8.76 13.69 -8.52
C ILE A 85 9.45 14.96 -8.03
#